data_AF-A0ABC9QIL4-F1
#
_entry.id   AF-A0ABC9QIL4-F1
#
_cell.length_a   1.000
_cell.length_b   1.000
_cell.length_c   1.000
_cell.angle_alpha   90.00
_cell.angle_beta   90.00
_cell.angle_gamma   90.00
#
_symmetry.space_group_name_H-M   'P 1'
#
loop_
_entity.id
_entity.type
_entity.pdbx_description
1 polymer ?
#
loop_
_entity_poly.entity_id
_entity_poly.type
_entity_poly.pdbx_seq_one_letter_code
_entity_poly.pdbx_strand_id
1 'polypeptide(L)'
;NVFYHCFCQRPSDVEKYSTLADFTKEDLRLMEKVLCKYNIPCDQLANNTVVSHCEYLSEIMTELKMLNRLPYDFEERLSATFIPSRGEYQNFGIMA
;
A
#
# COMPACT_ATOMS: atom_id res chain seq x y z
N ASN A 1 -27.67 -11.36 -13.52
CA ASN A 1 -27.43 -10.26 -12.57
C ASN A 1 -25.92 -10.16 -12.39
N VAL A 2 -25.25 -9.20 -13.06
CA VAL A 2 -23.79 -9.07 -13.03
C VAL A 2 -23.44 -8.04 -11.97
N PHE A 3 -22.76 -8.47 -10.90
CA PHE A 3 -22.27 -7.58 -9.85
C PHE A 3 -20.91 -7.02 -10.28
N TYR A 4 -20.83 -5.70 -10.42
CA TYR A 4 -19.57 -5.00 -10.64
C TYR A 4 -19.01 -4.57 -9.28
N HIS A 5 -17.75 -4.92 -9.05
CA HIS A 5 -16.97 -4.39 -7.93
C HIS A 5 -16.06 -3.30 -8.47
N CYS A 6 -15.94 -2.16 -7.81
CA CYS A 6 -14.96 -1.15 -8.19
C CYS A 6 -13.79 -1.21 -7.23
N PHE A 7 -12.57 -0.99 -7.72
CA PHE A 7 -11.43 -0.63 -6.89
C PHE A 7 -11.61 0.82 -6.39
N CYS A 8 -12.63 1.05 -5.59
CA CYS A 8 -12.76 2.25 -4.76
C CYS A 8 -12.83 1.73 -3.34
N GLN A 9 -11.96 2.24 -2.49
CA GLN A 9 -11.73 1.84 -1.10
C GLN A 9 -13.01 1.87 -0.24
N ARG A 10 -13.86 0.87 -0.41
CA ARG A 10 -14.97 0.52 0.46
C ARG A 10 -14.95 -1.00 0.58
N PRO A 11 -14.71 -1.56 1.78
CA PRO A 11 -14.93 -2.97 2.02
C PRO A 11 -16.35 -3.32 1.54
N SER A 12 -16.51 -4.44 0.82
CA SER A 12 -17.85 -4.89 0.50
C SER A 12 -18.56 -5.25 1.81
N ASP A 13 -19.86 -4.95 1.90
CA ASP A 13 -20.68 -5.40 3.03
C ASP A 13 -20.73 -6.94 3.14
N VAL A 14 -20.24 -7.66 2.11
CA VAL A 14 -20.14 -9.10 2.05
C VAL A 14 -18.68 -9.53 1.90
N GLU A 15 -18.13 -10.13 2.95
CA GLU A 15 -16.70 -10.50 3.09
C GLU A 15 -16.13 -11.29 1.91
N LYS A 16 -16.90 -12.22 1.32
CA LYS A 16 -16.47 -13.03 0.16
C LYS A 16 -16.13 -12.21 -1.10
N TYR A 17 -16.63 -10.97 -1.19
CA TYR A 17 -16.42 -10.07 -2.32
C TYR A 17 -15.42 -8.95 -2.01
N SER A 18 -14.89 -8.90 -0.79
CA SER A 18 -13.84 -7.95 -0.44
C SER A 18 -12.52 -8.38 -1.10
N THR A 19 -11.93 -7.48 -1.87
CA THR A 19 -10.54 -7.60 -2.32
C THR A 19 -9.61 -7.40 -1.14
N LEU A 20 -8.74 -8.38 -0.91
CA LEU A 20 -7.66 -8.22 0.05
C LEU A 20 -6.49 -7.54 -0.68
N ALA A 21 -6.07 -6.39 -0.17
CA ALA A 21 -4.78 -5.83 -0.53
C ALA A 21 -3.71 -6.73 0.10
N ASP A 22 -2.83 -7.29 -0.70
CA ASP A 22 -1.74 -8.14 -0.22
C ASP A 22 -0.41 -7.56 -0.68
N PHE A 23 0.58 -7.58 0.20
CA PHE A 23 1.92 -7.14 -0.15
C PHE A 23 2.66 -8.35 -0.70
N THR A 24 2.92 -8.35 -2.00
CA THR A 24 3.71 -9.43 -2.60
C THR A 24 5.16 -9.32 -2.13
N LYS A 25 5.94 -10.39 -2.35
CA LYS A 25 7.39 -10.36 -2.08
C LYS A 25 8.11 -9.23 -2.81
N GLU A 26 7.65 -8.86 -4.02
CA GLU A 26 8.26 -7.74 -4.76
C GLU A 26 7.86 -6.39 -4.16
N ASP A 27 6.61 -6.23 -3.69
CA ASP A 27 6.17 -5.03 -2.98
C ASP A 27 6.97 -4.84 -1.69
N LEU A 28 7.19 -5.91 -0.91
CA LEU A 28 8.02 -5.86 0.29
C LEU A 28 9.47 -5.48 -0.01
N ARG A 29 10.06 -5.99 -1.11
CA ARG A 29 11.41 -5.60 -1.54
C ARG A 29 11.51 -4.14 -1.97
N LEU A 30 10.48 -3.61 -2.62
CA LEU A 30 10.42 -2.19 -2.97
C LEU A 30 10.30 -1.34 -1.71
N MET A 31 9.46 -1.75 -0.76
CA MET A 31 9.33 -1.10 0.54
C MET A 31 10.66 -1.11 1.32
N GLU A 32 11.36 -2.25 1.35
CA GLU A 32 12.66 -2.38 2.00
C GLU A 32 13.68 -1.38 1.43
N LYS A 33 13.77 -1.25 0.11
CA LYS A 33 14.66 -0.26 -0.54
C LYS A 33 14.35 1.17 -0.11
N VAL A 34 13.07 1.51 0.00
CA VAL A 34 12.63 2.83 0.45
C VAL A 34 12.99 3.04 1.92
N LEU A 35 12.71 2.07 2.79
CA LEU A 35 13.06 2.15 4.21
C LEU A 35 14.58 2.32 4.41
N CYS A 36 15.40 1.53 3.70
CA CYS A 36 16.85 1.65 3.74
C CYS A 36 17.35 3.02 3.26
N LYS A 37 16.74 3.62 2.23
CA LYS A 37 17.08 4.97 1.75
C LYS A 37 16.94 6.03 2.85
N TYR A 38 15.99 5.84 3.76
CA TYR A 38 15.73 6.75 4.89
C TYR A 38 16.35 6.27 6.21
N ASN A 39 17.23 5.25 6.17
CA ASN A 39 17.84 4.64 7.35
C ASN A 39 16.83 4.10 8.38
N ILE A 40 15.66 3.65 7.92
CA ILE A 40 14.64 3.02 8.75
C ILE A 40 14.94 1.52 8.83
N PRO A 41 14.98 0.92 10.04
CA PRO A 41 15.20 -0.51 10.18
C PRO A 41 14.07 -1.33 9.55
N CYS A 42 14.44 -2.36 8.79
CA CYS A 42 13.52 -3.22 8.04
C CYS A 42 13.54 -4.69 8.51
N ASP A 43 14.22 -5.00 9.63
CA ASP A 43 14.45 -6.37 10.13
C ASP A 43 13.16 -7.16 10.40
N GLN A 44 12.03 -6.47 10.59
CA GLN A 44 10.72 -7.06 10.87
C GLN A 44 9.72 -6.85 9.73
N LEU A 45 10.17 -6.49 8.52
CA LEU A 45 9.28 -6.21 7.40
C LEU A 45 8.59 -7.49 6.89
N ALA A 46 7.27 -7.56 7.10
CA ALA A 46 6.39 -8.66 6.72
C ALA A 46 4.97 -8.13 6.45
N ASN A 47 4.08 -8.95 5.88
CA ASN A 47 2.73 -8.51 5.51
C ASN A 47 1.89 -7.99 6.68
N ASN A 48 2.17 -8.44 7.91
CA ASN A 48 1.48 -7.96 9.11
C ASN A 48 2.07 -6.65 9.68
N THR A 49 3.31 -6.30 9.33
CA THR A 49 4.03 -5.11 9.86
C THR A 49 4.22 -4.02 8.81
N VAL A 50 4.03 -4.33 7.53
CA VAL A 50 4.21 -3.38 6.42
C VAL A 50 3.36 -2.12 6.58
N VAL A 51 2.14 -2.23 7.12
CA VAL A 51 1.26 -1.09 7.40
C VAL A 51 1.90 -0.15 8.43
N SER A 52 2.41 -0.68 9.54
CA SER A 52 3.11 0.13 10.55
C SER A 52 4.38 0.78 10.00
N HIS A 53 5.09 0.10 9.09
CA HIS A 53 6.26 0.70 8.43
C HIS A 53 5.87 1.85 7.49
N CYS A 54 4.71 1.76 6.81
CA CYS A 54 4.19 2.86 5.99
C CYS A 54 3.79 4.07 6.84
N GLU A 55 3.14 3.85 7.98
CA GLU A 55 2.76 4.92 8.92
C GLU A 55 4.00 5.64 9.44
N TYR A 56 5.01 4.89 9.90
CA TYR A 56 6.27 5.45 10.38
C TYR A 56 7.04 6.21 9.30
N LEU A 57 7.05 5.70 8.06
CA LEU A 57 7.63 6.39 6.92
C LEU A 57 6.94 7.74 6.67
N SER A 58 5.60 7.79 6.80
CA SER A 58 4.82 9.03 6.64
C SER A 58 5.15 10.06 7.71
N GLU A 59 5.38 9.63 8.96
CA GLU A 59 5.83 10.50 10.05
C GLU A 59 7.19 11.10 9.73
N ILE A 60 8.17 10.28 9.35
CA ILE A 60 9.51 10.73 8.97
C ILE A 60 9.46 11.70 7.78
N MET A 61 8.64 11.42 6.76
CA MET A 61 8.47 12.35 5.64
C MET A 61 7.92 13.70 6.10
N THR A 62 6.97 13.69 7.03
CA THR A 62 6.40 14.92 7.60
C THR A 62 7.46 15.71 8.36
N GLU A 63 8.27 15.05 9.19
CA GLU A 63 9.37 15.69 9.91
C GLU A 63 10.41 16.28 8.95
N LEU A 64 10.81 15.53 7.92
CA LEU A 64 11.77 16.00 6.92
C LEU A 64 11.26 17.21 6.14
N LYS A 65 9.95 17.27 5.85
CA LYS A 65 9.30 18.45 5.26
C LYS A 65 9.32 19.64 6.23
N MET A 66 8.99 19.42 7.50
CA MET A 66 9.03 20.48 8.52
C MET A 66 10.44 21.05 8.74
N LEU A 67 11.46 20.21 8.63
CA LEU A 67 12.87 20.60 8.71
C LEU A 67 13.42 21.26 7.42
N ASN A 68 12.57 21.47 6.40
CA ASN A 68 12.95 21.95 5.06
C ASN A 68 14.04 21.09 4.38
N ARG A 69 14.14 19.80 4.75
CA ARG A 69 15.06 18.84 4.12
C ARG A 69 14.45 18.15 2.90
N LEU A 70 13.12 18.15 2.81
CA LEU A 70 12.38 17.72 1.64
C LEU A 70 11.44 18.86 1.17
N PRO A 71 11.22 18.99 -0.15
CA PRO A 71 10.16 19.84 -0.68
C PRO A 71 8.79 19.45 -0.09
N TYR A 72 7.91 20.43 0.10
CA TYR A 72 6.58 20.20 0.67
C TYR A 72 5.72 19.26 -0.21
N ASP A 73 5.87 19.39 -1.52
CA ASP A 73 5.23 18.58 -2.57
C ASP A 73 5.96 17.26 -2.86
N PHE A 74 7.02 16.94 -2.12
CA PHE A 74 7.71 15.66 -2.28
C PHE A 74 6.79 14.49 -1.92
N GLU A 75 6.75 13.49 -2.78
CA GLU A 75 6.04 12.23 -2.59
C GLU A 75 6.94 11.07 -2.96
N GLU A 76 6.98 10.04 -2.12
CA GLU A 76 7.63 8.77 -2.42
C GLU A 76 6.57 7.78 -2.90
N ARG A 77 6.91 6.99 -3.93
CA ARG A 77 5.95 6.07 -4.55
C ARG A 77 6.15 4.66 -4.02
N LEU A 78 5.10 4.12 -3.41
CA LEU A 78 5.01 2.72 -2.99
C LEU A 78 4.07 1.95 -3.93
N SER A 79 4.29 0.64 -4.05
CA SER A 79 3.38 -0.27 -4.77
C SER A 79 2.77 -1.28 -3.79
N ALA A 80 1.52 -1.65 -4.06
CA ALA A 80 0.85 -2.76 -3.41
C ALA A 80 0.02 -3.51 -4.46
N THR A 81 -0.09 -4.83 -4.30
CA THR A 81 -0.82 -5.67 -5.24
C THR A 81 -2.19 -6.03 -4.67
N PHE A 82 -3.25 -5.77 -5.43
CA PHE A 82 -4.60 -6.21 -5.05
C PHE A 82 -4.85 -7.62 -5.60
N ILE A 83 -5.20 -8.57 -4.73
CA ILE A 83 -5.50 -9.95 -5.11
C ILE A 83 -7.02 -10.16 -5.07
N PRO A 84 -7.68 -10.40 -6.23
CA PRO A 84 -9.10 -10.73 -6.27
C PRO A 84 -9.37 -12.07 -5.57
N SER A 85 -10.43 -12.15 -4.76
CA SER A 85 -10.75 -13.33 -3.94
C SER A 85 -11.04 -14.62 -4.74
N ARG A 86 -11.34 -14.52 -6.05
CA ARG A 86 -11.73 -15.67 -6.90
C ARG A 86 -11.14 -15.66 -8.32
N GLY A 87 -10.09 -14.86 -8.58
CA GLY A 87 -9.58 -14.68 -9.94
C GLY A 87 -10.57 -13.98 -10.89
N GLU A 88 -11.67 -13.44 -10.35
CA GLU A 88 -12.70 -12.67 -11.07
C GLU A 88 -12.21 -11.25 -11.40
N TYR A 89 -10.98 -11.12 -11.91
CA TYR A 89 -10.38 -9.84 -12.31
C TYR A 89 -11.30 -9.05 -13.26
N GLN A 90 -12.06 -9.78 -14.09
CA GLN A 90 -12.97 -9.23 -15.09
C GLN A 90 -14.24 -8.56 -14.50
N ASN A 91 -14.51 -8.74 -13.20
CA ASN A 91 -15.62 -8.09 -12.50
C ASN A 91 -15.18 -6.86 -11.69
N PHE A 92 -13.90 -6.48 -11.74
CA PHE A 92 -13.39 -5.30 -11.06
C PHE A 92 -13.17 -4.14 -12.03
N GLY A 93 -13.95 -3.07 -11.87
CA GLY A 93 -13.71 -1.80 -12.55
C GLY A 93 -12.60 -1.01 -11.85
N ILE A 94 -11.59 -0.57 -12.61
CA ILE A 94 -10.67 0.49 -12.18
C ILE A 94 -11.41 1.81 -12.44
N MET A 95 -11.92 2.43 -11.37
CA MET A 95 -12.46 3.79 -11.46
C MET A 95 -11.27 4.74 -11.36
N ALA A 96 -10.98 5.43 -12.45
CA ALA A 96 -9.95 6.47 -12.53
C ALA A 96 -10.42 7.78 -11.86
#